data_AF-A0A5C6PPW2-F1
#
_entry.id   AF-A0A5C6PPW2-F1
#
_cell.length_a   1.000
_cell.length_b   1.000
_cell.length_c   1.000
_cell.angle_alpha   90.00
_cell.angle_beta   90.00
_cell.angle_gamma   90.00
#
_symmetry.space_group_name_H-M   'P 1'
#
loop_
_entity.id
_entity.type
_entity.pdbx_description
1 polymer ?
#
loop_
_entity_poly.entity_id
_entity_poly.type
_entity_poly.pdbx_seq_one_letter_code
_entity_poly.pdbx_strand_id
1 'polypeptide(L)' 'MFYMQERIIYAAVDCTKGQNHELCKQEGVEGYPTFNHYNYGKFVEKYNGERGEDGFTGFMRNLRGRDQEKVGKKKEEL' A
#
# COMPACT_ATOMS: atom_id res chain seq x y z
N MET A 1 17.69 9.12 -20.12
CA MET A 1 16.68 9.81 -19.29
C MET A 1 15.64 8.76 -18.89
N PHE A 2 15.67 8.26 -17.65
CA PHE A 2 14.69 7.28 -17.19
C PHE A 2 13.51 8.02 -16.54
N TYR A 3 12.36 8.03 -17.20
CA TYR A 3 11.10 8.42 -16.56
C TYR A 3 10.72 7.31 -15.57
N MET A 4 10.90 7.57 -14.27
CA MET A 4 10.29 6.76 -13.22
C MET A 4 8.78 7.00 -13.26
N GLN A 5 8.06 6.25 -14.09
CA GLN A 5 6.63 6.07 -13.89
C GLN A 5 6.43 5.58 -12.46
N GLU A 6 5.66 6.31 -11.66
CA GLU A 6 5.37 6.04 -10.25
C GLU A 6 5.11 4.55 -10.02
N ARG A 7 6.12 3.85 -9.49
CA ARG A 7 6.07 2.40 -9.25
C ARG A 7 5.55 2.18 -7.85
N ILE A 8 4.32 1.71 -7.73
CA ILE A 8 3.87 1.08 -6.50
C ILE A 8 4.66 -0.23 -6.35
N ILE A 9 5.34 -0.39 -5.22
CA ILE A 9 6.12 -1.58 -4.88
C ILE A 9 5.23 -2.50 -4.04
N TYR A 10 5.25 -3.78 -4.38
CA TYR A 10 4.57 -4.83 -3.62
C TYR A 10 5.60 -5.60 -2.80
N ALA A 11 5.25 -5.87 -1.54
CA ALA A 11 6.02 -6.74 -0.66
C ALA A 11 5.06 -7.73 0.02
N ALA A 12 5.51 -8.96 0.21
CA ALA A 12 4.78 -9.99 0.94
C ALA A 12 5.60 -10.43 2.15
N VAL A 13 4.95 -10.56 3.29
CA VAL A 13 5.55 -11.05 4.54
C VAL A 13 4.79 -12.31 4.95
N ASP A 14 5.52 -13.41 5.11
CA ASP A 14 4.94 -14.65 5.64
C ASP A 14 4.92 -14.60 7.17
N CYS A 15 3.77 -14.22 7.72
CA CYS A 15 3.54 -14.13 9.16
C CYS A 15 3.47 -15.48 9.87
N THR A 16 3.43 -16.61 9.14
CA THR A 16 3.48 -17.95 9.74
C THR A 16 4.89 -18.35 10.15
N LYS A 17 5.91 -17.66 9.64
CA LYS A 17 7.30 -17.85 10.04
C LYS A 17 7.56 -17.17 11.38
N GLY A 18 8.13 -17.91 12.33
CA GLY A 18 8.40 -17.42 13.69
C GLY A 18 9.18 -16.10 13.73
N GLN A 19 10.14 -15.89 12.82
CA GLN A 19 10.90 -14.63 12.76
C GLN A 19 10.07 -13.38 12.40
N ASN A 20 8.89 -13.56 11.79
CA ASN A 20 8.05 -12.47 11.33
C ASN A 20 6.85 -12.22 12.26
N HIS A 21 6.64 -13.05 13.28
CA HIS A 21 5.44 -12.99 14.11
C HIS A 21 5.32 -11.64 14.84
N GLU A 22 6.42 -11.14 15.41
CA GLU A 22 6.43 -9.85 16.11
C GLU A 22 6.15 -8.69 15.14
N LEU A 23 6.73 -8.71 13.94
CA LEU A 23 6.44 -7.73 12.89
C LEU A 23 4.95 -7.74 12.52
N CYS A 24 4.38 -8.91 12.23
CA CYS A 24 2.98 -8.99 11.83
C CYS A 24 2.01 -8.56 12.94
N LYS A 25 2.37 -8.81 14.20
CA LYS A 25 1.62 -8.29 15.35
C LYS A 25 1.71 -6.77 15.45
N GLN A 26 2.90 -6.19 15.27
CA GLN A 26 3.11 -4.73 15.27
C GLN A 26 2.37 -4.04 14.12
N GLU A 27 2.30 -4.68 12.95
CA GLU A 27 1.56 -4.21 11.78
C GLU A 27 0.04 -4.47 11.85
N GLY A 28 -0.45 -4.99 12.99
CA GLY A 28 -1.89 -5.20 13.23
C GLY A 28 -2.52 -6.24 12.30
N VAL A 29 -1.80 -7.32 11.99
CA VAL A 29 -2.31 -8.43 11.18
C VAL A 29 -3.09 -9.40 12.07
N GLU A 30 -4.42 -9.32 12.01
CA GLU A 30 -5.35 -10.18 12.78
C GLU A 30 -5.86 -11.39 11.98
N GLY A 31 -5.70 -11.36 10.65
CA GLY A 31 -6.15 -12.41 9.75
C GLY A 31 -5.51 -12.31 8.37
N TYR A 32 -5.57 -13.39 7.60
CA TYR A 32 -4.92 -13.49 6.29
C TYR A 32 -5.93 -13.63 5.14
N PRO A 33 -5.65 -13.05 3.95
CA PRO A 33 -4.61 -12.04 3.71
C PRO A 33 -4.98 -10.68 4.29
N THR A 34 -3.97 -9.86 4.62
CA THR A 34 -4.12 -8.44 5.00
C THR A 34 -3.23 -7.61 4.07
N PHE A 35 -3.76 -6.53 3.50
CA PHE A 35 -2.99 -5.59 2.68
C PHE A 35 -2.91 -4.23 3.37
N ASN A 36 -1.69 -3.78 3.64
CA ASN A 36 -1.41 -2.46 4.20
C ASN A 36 -0.75 -1.60 3.11
N HIS A 37 -1.23 -0.36 2.96
CA HIS A 37 -0.65 0.63 2.06
C HIS A 37 0.24 1.59 2.84
N TYR A 38 1.47 1.75 2.35
CA TYR A 38 2.46 2.67 2.91
C TYR A 38 2.87 3.68 1.84
N ASN A 39 3.02 4.94 2.24
CA ASN A 39 3.49 6.01 1.38
C ASN A 39 4.77 6.61 2.00
N TYR A 40 5.88 6.52 1.26
CA TYR A 40 7.24 6.85 1.73
C TYR A 40 7.57 6.27 3.12
N GLY A 41 7.24 4.98 3.34
CA GLY A 41 7.52 4.26 4.57
C GLY A 41 6.58 4.56 5.74
N LYS A 42 5.57 5.41 5.54
CA LYS A 42 4.54 5.69 6.56
C LYS A 42 3.28 4.91 6.24
N PHE A 43 2.72 4.22 7.24
CA PHE A 43 1.42 3.58 7.11
C PHE A 43 0.34 4.62 6.77
N VAL A 44 -0.46 4.32 5.76
CA VAL A 44 -1.56 5.19 5.31
C VAL A 44 -2.90 4.55 5.62
N GLU A 45 -3.14 3.35 5.10
CA GLU A 45 -4.43 2.68 5.27
C GLU A 45 -4.31 1.16 5.06
N LYS A 46 -5.22 0.42 5.71
CA LYS A 46 -5.46 -0.99 5.43
C LYS A 46 -6.52 -1.12 4.34
N TYR A 47 -6.32 -2.04 3.41
CA TYR A 47 -7.35 -2.41 2.44
C TYR A 47 -8.50 -3.14 3.11
N ASN A 48 -9.70 -2.55 3.06
CA ASN A 48 -10.93 -3.10 3.62
C ASN A 48 -12.03 -3.29 2.54
N GLY A 49 -11.64 -3.31 1.27
CA GLY A 49 -12.58 -3.48 0.15
C GLY A 49 -13.02 -4.93 -0.06
N GLU A 50 -13.73 -5.16 -1.16
CA GLU A 50 -14.23 -6.48 -1.52
C GLU A 50 -13.11 -7.52 -1.65
N ARG A 51 -13.36 -8.72 -1.15
CA ARG A 51 -12.44 -9.84 -1.26
C ARG A 51 -12.54 -10.43 -2.68
N GLY A 52 -11.81 -9.82 -3.62
CA GLY A 52 -11.75 -10.25 -5.01
C GLY A 52 -10.67 -9.50 -5.78
N GLU A 53 -10.27 -10.06 -6.92
CA GLU A 53 -9.27 -9.45 -7.80
C GLU A 53 -9.73 -8.06 -8.26
N ASP A 54 -10.99 -7.92 -8.67
CA ASP A 54 -11.55 -6.65 -9.15
C ASP A 54 -11.53 -5.58 -8.06
N GLY A 55 -11.92 -5.94 -6.83
CA GLY A 55 -11.89 -5.04 -5.68
C GLY A 55 -10.48 -4.55 -5.36
N PHE A 56 -9.49 -5.46 -5.40
CA PHE A 56 -8.11 -5.11 -5.10
C PHE A 56 -7.47 -4.30 -6.24
N THR A 57 -7.64 -4.71 -7.49
CA THR A 57 -7.11 -3.97 -8.65
C THR A 57 -7.70 -2.58 -8.77
N GLY A 58 -8.99 -2.40 -8.45
CA GLY A 58 -9.64 -1.10 -8.35
C GLY A 58 -8.98 -0.20 -7.31
N PHE A 59 -8.69 -0.73 -6.12
CA PHE A 59 -7.97 0.00 -5.08
C PHE A 59 -6.57 0.42 -5.53
N MET A 60 -5.81 -0.45 -6.17
CA MET A 60 -4.48 -0.12 -6.68
C MET A 60 -4.52 0.96 -7.77
N ARG A 61 -5.52 0.95 -8.65
CA ARG A 61 -5.72 2.02 -9.66
C ARG A 61 -6.01 3.37 -8.99
N ASN A 62 -6.87 3.38 -7.97
CA ASN A 62 -7.21 4.59 -7.21
C ASN A 62 -6.01 5.15 -6.44
N LEU A 63 -5.13 4.29 -5.90
CA LEU A 63 -3.90 4.73 -5.24
C LEU A 63 -3.00 5.53 -6.19
N ARG A 64 -2.79 5.04 -7.42
CA ARG A 64 -2.01 5.75 -8.44
C ARG A 64 -2.61 7.11 -8.77
N GLY A 65 -3.94 7.21 -8.88
CA GLY A 65 -4.61 8.49 -9.13
C GLY A 65 -4.45 9.49 -7.99
N ARG A 66 -4.55 9.04 -6.72
CA ARG A 66 -4.41 9.90 -5.53
C ARG A 66 -2.98 10.43 -5.35
N ASP A 67 -1.96 9.62 -5.65
CA ASP A 67 -0.57 10.08 -5.57
C ASP A 67 -0.29 11.22 -6.57
N GLN A 68 -0.84 11.15 -7.77
CA GLN A 68 -0.73 12.22 -8.78
C GLN A 68 -1.38 13.53 -8.33
N GLU A 69 -2.54 13.47 -7.69
CA GLU A 69 -3.22 14.66 -7.18
C GLU A 69 -2.43 15.34 -6.05
N LYS A 70 -1.83 14.55 -5.14
CA LYS A 70 -1.01 15.07 -4.04
C LYS A 70 0.29 15.72 -4.53
N VAL A 71 0.90 15.17 -5.58
CA VAL A 71 2.08 15.77 -6.23
C VAL A 71 1.70 17.09 -6.91
N GLY A 72 0.52 17.17 -7.54
CA GLY A 72 0.01 18.40 -8.16
C GLY A 72 -0.18 19.52 -7.13
N LYS A 73 -0.89 19.25 -6.03
CA LYS A 73 -1.14 20.24 -4.97
C LYS A 73 0.14 20.75 -4.30
N LYS A 74 1.10 19.86 -4.05
CA LYS A 74 2.39 20.25 -3.43
C LYS A 74 3.26 21.13 -4.33
N LYS A 75 3.02 21.15 -5.65
CA LYS A 75 3.72 22.03 -6.60
C LYS A 75 3.08 23.41 -6.73
N GLU A 76 1.80 23.56 -6.42
CA GLU A 76 1.10 24.87 -6.43
C GLU A 76 1.32 25.66 -5.13
N GLU A 77 1.71 24.99 -4.05
CA GLU A 77 2.00 25.59 -2.73
C GLU A 77 3.48 25.98 -2.53
N LEU A 78 4.32 25.88 -3.55
CA LEU A 78 5.75 26.25 -3.58
C LEU A 78 6.02 27.33 -4.64
#